data_AF-A0A949N8Y4-F1
#
_entry.id   AF-A0A949N8Y4-F1
#
_cell.length_a   1.000
_cell.length_b   1.000
_cell.length_c   1.000
_cell.angle_alpha   90.00
_cell.angle_beta   90.00
_cell.angle_gamma   90.00
#
_symmetry.space_group_name_H-M   'P 1'
#
loop_
_entity.id
_entity.type
_entity.pdbx_description
1 polymer ?
#
loop_
_entity_poly.entity_id
_entity_poly.type
_entity_poly.pdbx_seq_one_letter_code
_entity_poly.pdbx_strand_id
1 'polypeptide(L)'
;MLRIGNASGFYGDRFDAMREMLEGGPLDVLTGDYLAELTMLILGRDRLKDPERGYARTFVRQLEETLVLARERDVKLVTNAGGLNPAGLVEAVRALAERLGVPVRIAQVEGDDLVQRGWGKGVLTANAYLGGAGVTAALRAGADIVVTGRITDAAMVTGAAAAHHGWELGDWDELAGATVAGHVLECGTQATGGNYAFFTDLDSAERPLAARRLGFPLAEIHADGSSVITKHPGTGGAVTTGTVTAQLLYETGPVRYLGPDVTTRLDTVRLSEDGPDRVRVDGVRGEPPPPTLKVGLTALGGHRNEVTFVLTGLDIEEKAAWLKSQVAAELRGREPAELRWTLARTDHRDAAVQEEAAALLRLVVRDADAERVGRAVSGAAIELALGSVPGFHVTAPPGRASPYGVFRSAQVPVEEVPHTVVLPDGTRQSAPLPPVTGEPREVPVAALPAPLPDSPCRRAPLGRVVGARSGDKGGDANVGLWARDDAGWRWLANTLTVERLRQLLPETAELEVVRHVLPNLRALNFTVAGLLGEGVAAQARFDPQAKALGEWLRARELDIPEVLL
;
A
#
# COMPACT_ATOMS: atom_id res chain seq x y z
N MET A 1 -2.38 -17.41 38.31
CA MET A 1 -1.71 -17.19 37.01
C MET A 1 -2.80 -16.77 36.06
N LEU A 2 -2.61 -15.63 35.40
CA LEU A 2 -3.58 -15.05 34.48
C LEU A 2 -3.19 -15.41 33.04
N ARG A 3 -4.14 -15.94 32.26
CA ARG A 3 -3.99 -16.16 30.81
C ARG A 3 -4.66 -15.03 30.05
N ILE A 4 -3.86 -14.24 29.37
CA ILE A 4 -4.33 -13.08 28.62
C ILE A 4 -3.85 -13.15 27.18
N GLY A 5 -4.78 -13.04 26.24
CA GLY A 5 -4.50 -12.99 24.81
C GLY A 5 -4.87 -11.64 24.22
N ASN A 6 -4.50 -11.42 22.97
CA ASN A 6 -4.94 -10.27 22.18
C ASN A 6 -5.64 -10.73 20.89
N ALA A 7 -6.57 -9.94 20.36
CA ALA A 7 -7.35 -10.26 19.17
C ALA A 7 -7.31 -9.20 18.06
N SER A 8 -6.52 -8.13 18.24
CA SER A 8 -6.36 -7.07 17.23
C SER A 8 -5.09 -6.27 17.51
N GLY A 9 -4.37 -5.86 16.46
CA GLY A 9 -3.25 -4.91 16.53
C GLY A 9 -3.54 -3.52 15.95
N PHE A 10 -4.63 -3.34 15.20
CA PHE A 10 -5.08 -2.04 14.69
C PHE A 10 -6.53 -2.11 14.16
N TYR A 11 -7.16 -0.95 13.92
CA TYR A 11 -8.50 -0.92 13.33
C TYR A 11 -8.50 -1.43 11.88
N GLY A 12 -9.06 -2.64 11.69
CA GLY A 12 -9.11 -3.32 10.39
C GLY A 12 -8.18 -4.53 10.27
N ASP A 13 -7.55 -4.94 11.38
CA ASP A 13 -6.79 -6.19 11.48
C ASP A 13 -7.70 -7.43 11.26
N ARG A 14 -7.09 -8.62 11.34
CA ARG A 14 -7.68 -9.93 11.10
C ARG A 14 -8.98 -10.13 11.90
N PHE A 15 -10.10 -10.09 11.17
CA PHE A 15 -11.44 -10.13 11.74
C PHE A 15 -11.71 -11.37 12.61
N ASP A 16 -11.30 -12.54 12.15
CA ASP A 16 -11.51 -13.84 12.78
C ASP A 16 -10.56 -14.13 13.97
N ALA A 17 -9.62 -13.24 14.29
CA ALA A 17 -8.68 -13.42 15.40
C ALA A 17 -9.39 -13.56 16.76
N MET A 18 -10.47 -12.81 17.00
CA MET A 18 -11.24 -12.94 18.25
C MET A 18 -11.85 -14.33 18.41
N ARG A 19 -12.38 -14.91 17.33
CA ARG A 19 -12.89 -16.29 17.32
C ARG A 19 -11.75 -17.28 17.53
N GLU A 20 -10.65 -17.13 16.80
CA GLU A 20 -9.47 -18.00 16.91
C GLU A 20 -8.96 -18.08 18.36
N MET A 21 -8.85 -16.94 19.04
CA MET A 21 -8.38 -16.88 20.43
C MET A 21 -9.36 -17.52 21.42
N LEU A 22 -10.67 -17.33 21.22
CA LEU A 22 -11.68 -17.94 22.09
C LEU A 22 -11.82 -19.45 21.88
N GLU A 23 -11.60 -19.95 20.66
CA GLU A 23 -11.71 -21.38 20.33
C GLU A 23 -10.41 -22.15 20.66
N GLY A 24 -9.25 -21.50 20.53
CA GLY A 24 -7.93 -22.15 20.54
C GLY A 24 -7.45 -22.69 21.90
N GLY A 25 -8.04 -22.26 23.01
CA GLY A 25 -7.65 -22.74 24.34
C GLY A 25 -8.17 -21.89 25.49
N PRO A 26 -7.71 -22.15 26.73
CA PRO A 26 -8.13 -21.40 27.90
C PRO A 26 -7.55 -19.98 27.92
N LEU A 27 -8.41 -19.00 28.14
CA LEU A 27 -8.08 -17.60 28.39
C LEU A 27 -8.92 -17.12 29.57
N ASP A 28 -8.36 -16.22 30.37
CA ASP A 28 -9.11 -15.51 31.41
C ASP A 28 -9.54 -14.13 30.89
N VAL A 29 -8.67 -13.50 30.09
CA VAL A 29 -8.90 -12.18 29.50
C VAL A 29 -8.50 -12.19 28.02
N LEU A 30 -9.29 -11.54 27.19
CA LEU A 30 -8.95 -11.25 25.79
C LEU A 30 -8.97 -9.74 25.56
N THR A 31 -7.82 -9.20 25.16
CA THR A 31 -7.71 -7.79 24.78
C THR A 31 -8.00 -7.59 23.31
N GLY A 32 -8.37 -6.36 22.94
CA GLY A 32 -8.45 -5.96 21.54
C GLY A 32 -7.96 -4.53 21.38
N ASP A 33 -6.80 -4.38 20.72
CA ASP A 33 -6.21 -3.09 20.36
C ASP A 33 -6.64 -2.66 18.95
N TYR A 34 -7.30 -1.51 18.87
CA TYR A 34 -7.80 -0.93 17.63
C TYR A 34 -7.19 0.44 17.33
N LEU A 35 -6.42 1.03 18.24
CA LEU A 35 -6.05 2.44 18.18
C LEU A 35 -4.59 2.64 17.78
N ALA A 36 -4.38 3.05 16.53
CA ALA A 36 -3.16 3.70 16.08
C ALA A 36 -3.37 5.21 15.90
N GLU A 37 -2.30 5.99 15.77
CA GLU A 37 -2.39 7.43 15.48
C GLU A 37 -3.26 7.71 14.24
N LEU A 38 -3.14 6.89 13.20
CA LEU A 38 -3.99 7.00 12.00
C LEU A 38 -5.45 6.68 12.30
N THR A 39 -5.72 5.71 13.18
CA THR A 39 -7.09 5.38 13.61
C THR A 39 -7.75 6.60 14.24
N MET A 40 -7.04 7.34 15.09
CA MET A 40 -7.59 8.55 15.74
C MET A 40 -8.04 9.59 14.71
N LEU A 41 -7.30 9.77 13.61
CA LEU A 41 -7.71 10.63 12.50
C LEU A 41 -8.98 10.10 11.80
N ILE A 42 -9.04 8.80 11.53
CA ILE A 42 -10.20 8.16 10.88
C ILE A 42 -11.45 8.35 11.73
N LEU A 43 -11.37 8.04 13.02
CA LEU A 43 -12.46 8.18 13.97
C LEU A 43 -12.86 9.65 14.13
N GLY A 44 -11.89 10.57 14.14
CA GLY A 44 -12.16 12.01 14.21
C GLY A 44 -12.94 12.49 12.99
N ARG A 45 -12.56 12.02 11.79
CA ARG A 45 -13.30 12.32 10.55
C ARG A 45 -14.68 11.70 10.49
N ASP A 46 -14.86 10.51 11.05
CA ASP A 46 -16.17 9.87 11.14
C ASP A 46 -17.08 10.63 12.11
N ARG A 47 -16.58 11.01 13.29
CA ARG A 47 -17.31 11.81 14.28
C ARG A 47 -17.68 13.21 13.76
N LEU A 48 -16.85 13.82 12.91
CA LEU A 48 -17.20 15.07 12.21
C LEU A 48 -18.40 14.93 11.28
N LYS A 49 -18.61 13.76 10.68
CA LYS A 49 -19.75 13.51 9.79
C LYS A 49 -21.01 13.12 10.57
N ASP A 50 -20.82 12.42 11.68
CA ASP A 50 -21.87 11.79 12.46
C ASP A 50 -21.43 11.71 13.93
N PRO A 51 -22.00 12.54 14.83
CA PRO A 51 -21.61 12.58 16.24
C PRO A 51 -21.77 11.26 17.00
N GLU A 52 -22.60 10.33 16.52
CA GLU A 52 -22.80 9.02 17.15
C GLU A 52 -21.66 8.03 16.82
N ARG A 53 -20.76 8.38 15.89
CA ARG A 53 -19.57 7.58 15.54
C ARG A 53 -18.38 7.92 16.43
N GLY A 54 -17.19 7.50 16.01
CA GLY A 54 -15.94 7.73 16.73
C GLY A 54 -15.40 6.51 17.46
N TYR A 55 -15.98 5.32 17.25
CA TYR A 55 -15.49 4.04 17.77
C TYR A 55 -15.24 3.02 16.65
N ALA A 56 -14.46 1.99 16.94
CA ALA A 56 -14.12 0.92 15.99
C ALA A 56 -15.29 -0.06 15.82
N ARG A 57 -16.12 0.17 14.79
CA ARG A 57 -17.31 -0.66 14.49
C ARG A 57 -17.00 -2.13 14.23
N THR A 58 -15.77 -2.47 13.85
CA THR A 58 -15.34 -3.85 13.67
C THR A 58 -15.44 -4.66 14.96
N PHE A 59 -15.21 -4.06 16.13
CA PHE A 59 -15.35 -4.76 17.42
C PHE A 59 -16.79 -5.25 17.65
N VAL A 60 -17.80 -4.42 17.37
CA VAL A 60 -19.22 -4.82 17.50
C VAL A 60 -19.53 -6.00 16.57
N ARG A 61 -19.00 -5.99 15.35
CA ARG A 61 -19.18 -7.09 14.39
C ARG A 61 -18.45 -8.37 14.81
N GLN A 62 -17.29 -8.26 15.45
CA GLN A 62 -16.61 -9.43 16.02
C GLN A 62 -17.42 -10.01 17.17
N LEU A 63 -17.94 -9.16 18.08
CA LEU A 63 -18.81 -9.60 19.18
C LEU A 63 -20.10 -10.26 18.69
N GLU A 64 -20.65 -9.84 17.55
CA GLU A 64 -21.82 -10.50 16.98
C GLU A 64 -21.58 -12.00 16.73
N GLU A 65 -20.35 -12.37 16.40
CA GLU A 65 -19.94 -13.75 16.16
C GLU A 65 -19.43 -14.49 17.42
N THR A 66 -19.00 -13.75 18.45
CA THR A 66 -18.17 -14.31 19.53
C THR A 66 -18.66 -14.01 20.95
N LEU A 67 -19.64 -13.11 21.15
CA LEU A 67 -20.09 -12.70 22.47
C LEU A 67 -20.64 -13.88 23.29
N VAL A 68 -21.42 -14.75 22.66
CA VAL A 68 -21.94 -15.99 23.27
C VAL A 68 -20.77 -16.87 23.73
N LEU A 69 -19.81 -17.11 22.83
CA LEU A 69 -18.66 -17.96 23.09
C LEU A 69 -17.78 -17.39 24.22
N ALA A 70 -17.49 -16.09 24.21
CA ALA A 70 -16.74 -15.42 25.27
C ALA A 70 -17.44 -15.60 26.64
N ARG A 71 -18.77 -15.49 26.68
CA ARG A 71 -19.56 -15.69 27.90
C ARG A 71 -19.54 -17.14 28.38
N GLU A 72 -19.71 -18.10 27.49
CA GLU A 72 -19.68 -19.55 27.79
C GLU A 72 -18.31 -20.00 28.32
N ARG A 73 -17.23 -19.39 27.81
CA ARG A 73 -15.85 -19.63 28.26
C ARG A 73 -15.44 -18.81 29.48
N ASP A 74 -16.32 -17.93 29.98
CA ASP A 74 -16.08 -16.94 31.05
C ASP A 74 -14.85 -16.04 30.82
N VAL A 75 -14.57 -15.71 29.56
CA VAL A 75 -13.47 -14.83 29.16
C VAL A 75 -13.92 -13.37 29.31
N LYS A 76 -13.14 -12.57 30.04
CA LYS A 76 -13.38 -11.11 30.14
C LYS A 76 -12.77 -10.39 28.94
N LEU A 77 -13.47 -9.39 28.42
CA LEU A 77 -13.01 -8.62 27.27
C LEU A 77 -12.55 -7.22 27.68
N VAL A 78 -11.38 -6.80 27.24
CA VAL A 78 -10.86 -5.43 27.49
C VAL A 78 -10.47 -4.81 26.15
N THR A 79 -10.99 -3.64 25.83
CA THR A 79 -10.71 -3.03 24.52
C THR A 79 -10.65 -1.52 24.54
N ASN A 80 -9.75 -0.96 23.73
CA ASN A 80 -9.69 0.45 23.39
C ASN A 80 -10.52 0.82 22.13
N ALA A 81 -11.34 -0.11 21.63
CA ALA A 81 -12.22 0.11 20.48
C ALA A 81 -13.18 1.31 20.64
N GLY A 82 -13.39 1.79 21.87
CA GLY A 82 -14.19 2.98 22.14
C GLY A 82 -13.64 4.23 21.47
N GLY A 83 -12.31 4.31 21.27
CA GLY A 83 -11.67 5.40 20.52
C GLY A 83 -12.07 6.78 21.05
N LEU A 84 -12.75 7.56 20.20
CA LEU A 84 -13.24 8.91 20.50
C LEU A 84 -14.69 8.94 21.03
N ASN A 85 -15.36 7.80 21.10
CA ASN A 85 -16.72 7.67 21.61
C ASN A 85 -16.94 6.32 22.34
N PRO A 86 -16.31 6.11 23.51
CA PRO A 86 -16.47 4.88 24.28
C PRO A 86 -17.92 4.65 24.72
N ALA A 87 -18.67 5.71 25.05
CA ALA A 87 -20.08 5.61 25.42
C ALA A 87 -20.95 5.09 24.26
N GLY A 88 -20.74 5.60 23.04
CA GLY A 88 -21.43 5.10 21.85
C GLY A 88 -21.13 3.62 21.56
N LEU A 89 -19.90 3.17 21.84
CA LEU A 89 -19.59 1.75 21.75
C LEU A 89 -20.31 0.92 22.82
N VAL A 90 -20.36 1.39 24.07
CA VAL A 90 -21.10 0.70 25.15
C VAL A 90 -22.57 0.51 24.77
N GLU A 91 -23.23 1.54 24.26
CA GLU A 91 -24.63 1.43 23.81
C GLU A 91 -24.80 0.44 22.66
N ALA A 92 -23.88 0.42 21.68
CA ALA A 92 -23.90 -0.55 20.60
C ALA A 92 -23.72 -1.99 21.10
N VAL A 93 -22.84 -2.21 22.09
CA VAL A 93 -22.62 -3.52 22.70
C VAL A 93 -23.81 -3.95 23.55
N ARG A 94 -24.46 -3.03 24.29
CA ARG A 94 -25.71 -3.31 25.03
C ARG A 94 -26.81 -3.77 24.10
N ALA A 95 -27.07 -3.04 23.02
CA ALA A 95 -28.08 -3.40 22.03
C ALA A 95 -27.78 -4.77 21.38
N LEU A 96 -26.50 -5.07 21.11
CA LEU A 96 -26.08 -6.37 20.61
C LEU A 96 -26.34 -7.49 21.63
N ALA A 97 -25.94 -7.29 22.89
CA ALA A 97 -26.14 -8.25 23.98
C ALA A 97 -27.62 -8.58 24.21
N GLU A 98 -28.48 -7.56 24.20
CA GLU A 98 -29.94 -7.72 24.27
C GLU A 98 -30.48 -8.54 23.09
N ARG A 99 -30.06 -8.21 21.86
CA ARG A 99 -30.46 -8.92 20.65
C ARG A 99 -30.04 -10.39 20.65
N LEU A 100 -28.87 -10.70 21.19
CA LEU A 100 -28.35 -12.07 21.31
C LEU A 100 -28.89 -12.81 22.53
N GLY A 101 -29.57 -12.13 23.46
CA GLY A 101 -30.05 -12.72 24.71
C GLY A 101 -28.92 -13.09 25.68
N VAL A 102 -27.76 -12.44 25.59
CA VAL A 102 -26.57 -12.73 26.42
C VAL A 102 -26.35 -11.58 27.40
N PRO A 103 -26.76 -11.69 28.66
CA PRO A 103 -26.53 -10.63 29.64
C PRO A 103 -25.04 -10.50 29.97
N VAL A 104 -24.51 -9.29 29.80
CA VAL A 104 -23.10 -8.95 30.11
C VAL A 104 -23.03 -7.64 30.89
N ARG A 105 -22.12 -7.57 31.85
CA ARG A 105 -21.80 -6.33 32.58
C ARG A 105 -20.74 -5.57 31.83
N ILE A 106 -21.06 -4.36 31.39
CA ILE A 106 -20.15 -3.52 30.59
C ILE A 106 -19.74 -2.32 31.43
N ALA A 107 -18.43 -2.11 31.56
CA ALA A 107 -17.84 -0.94 32.19
C ALA A 107 -17.13 -0.07 31.15
N GLN A 108 -17.00 1.22 31.45
CA GLN A 108 -16.40 2.21 30.57
C GLN A 108 -15.31 2.98 31.30
N VAL A 109 -14.19 3.23 30.64
CA VAL A 109 -13.12 4.15 31.09
C VAL A 109 -13.15 5.41 30.23
N GLU A 110 -13.23 6.56 30.89
CA GLU A 110 -13.26 7.91 30.27
C GLU A 110 -12.14 8.79 30.84
N GLY A 111 -11.92 9.96 30.23
CA GLY A 111 -10.99 10.99 30.70
C GLY A 111 -9.80 11.24 29.77
N ASP A 112 -9.71 10.49 28.67
CA ASP A 112 -8.65 10.64 27.68
C ASP A 112 -8.89 11.83 26.74
N ASP A 113 -10.14 12.16 26.39
CA ASP A 113 -10.46 13.29 25.50
C ASP A 113 -10.18 14.64 26.17
N LEU A 114 -9.11 15.30 25.70
CA LEU A 114 -8.65 16.61 26.15
C LEU A 114 -8.88 17.71 25.11
N VAL A 115 -9.68 17.48 24.06
CA VAL A 115 -9.85 18.44 22.96
C VAL A 115 -10.28 19.84 23.43
N GLN A 116 -11.08 19.89 24.51
CA GLN A 116 -11.60 21.12 25.11
C GLN A 116 -10.53 22.00 25.78
N ARG A 117 -9.29 21.50 25.97
CA ARG A 117 -8.20 22.28 26.59
C ARG A 117 -7.53 23.31 25.65
N GLY A 118 -7.91 23.33 24.36
CA GLY A 118 -7.44 24.34 23.42
C GLY A 118 -6.00 24.13 22.94
N TRP A 119 -5.76 23.06 22.19
CA TRP A 119 -4.43 22.65 21.69
C TRP A 119 -3.91 23.41 20.45
N GLY A 120 -4.48 24.58 20.16
CA GLY A 120 -4.18 25.35 18.95
C GLY A 120 -5.15 25.08 17.79
N LYS A 121 -5.06 25.93 16.76
CA LYS A 121 -5.99 25.91 15.62
C LYS A 121 -5.79 24.65 14.77
N GLY A 122 -6.88 23.95 14.46
CA GLY A 122 -6.89 22.82 13.52
C GLY A 122 -6.66 21.44 14.15
N VAL A 123 -6.45 21.36 15.47
CA VAL A 123 -6.45 20.09 16.20
C VAL A 123 -7.87 19.52 16.20
N LEU A 124 -8.02 18.33 15.61
CA LEU A 124 -9.25 17.59 15.50
C LEU A 124 -9.51 16.72 16.73
N THR A 125 -8.47 16.04 17.23
CA THR A 125 -8.55 15.20 18.43
C THR A 125 -7.32 15.41 19.31
N ALA A 126 -7.50 15.28 20.62
CA ALA A 126 -6.43 15.33 21.59
C ALA A 126 -6.73 14.30 22.68
N ASN A 127 -6.01 13.18 22.69
CA ASN A 127 -6.31 12.07 23.60
C ASN A 127 -5.10 11.69 24.45
N ALA A 128 -5.27 11.71 25.77
CA ALA A 128 -4.25 11.25 26.71
C ALA A 128 -4.13 9.73 26.70
N TYR A 129 -2.92 9.22 26.80
CA TYR A 129 -2.66 7.79 26.93
C TYR A 129 -2.80 7.42 28.41
N LEU A 130 -4.01 7.04 28.82
CA LEU A 130 -4.28 6.63 30.20
C LEU A 130 -3.66 5.26 30.53
N GLY A 131 -3.52 4.97 31.83
CA GLY A 131 -3.05 3.68 32.34
C GLY A 131 -4.16 2.69 32.67
N GLY A 132 -3.77 1.54 33.23
CA GLY A 132 -4.61 0.39 33.50
C GLY A 132 -5.52 0.54 34.72
N ALA A 133 -5.35 1.55 35.57
CA ALA A 133 -6.13 1.72 36.80
C ALA A 133 -7.66 1.69 36.61
N GLY A 134 -8.16 2.29 35.52
CA GLY A 134 -9.58 2.24 35.17
C GLY A 134 -10.05 0.83 34.79
N VAL A 135 -9.22 0.09 34.06
CA VAL A 135 -9.46 -1.32 33.71
C VAL A 135 -9.45 -2.18 34.98
N THR A 136 -8.50 -1.96 35.89
CA THR A 136 -8.41 -2.65 37.18
C THR A 136 -9.70 -2.50 37.99
N ALA A 137 -10.15 -1.25 38.15
CA ALA A 137 -11.36 -0.94 38.92
C ALA A 137 -12.61 -1.59 38.30
N ALA A 138 -12.73 -1.54 36.97
CA ALA A 138 -13.84 -2.14 36.24
C ALA A 138 -13.90 -3.67 36.41
N LEU A 139 -12.76 -4.35 36.25
CA LEU A 139 -12.70 -5.81 36.41
C LEU A 139 -12.92 -6.23 37.87
N ARG A 140 -12.39 -5.50 38.86
CA ARG A 140 -12.66 -5.74 40.30
C ARG A 140 -14.14 -5.54 40.64
N ALA A 141 -14.84 -4.65 39.94
CA ALA A 141 -16.29 -4.47 40.06
C ALA A 141 -17.11 -5.56 39.34
N GLY A 142 -16.45 -6.51 38.69
CA GLY A 142 -17.07 -7.63 37.99
C GLY A 142 -17.51 -7.31 36.57
N ALA A 143 -16.91 -6.35 35.87
CA ALA A 143 -17.19 -6.15 34.45
C ALA A 143 -16.84 -7.42 33.64
N ASP A 144 -17.73 -7.80 32.72
CA ASP A 144 -17.49 -8.84 31.72
C ASP A 144 -16.82 -8.24 30.47
N ILE A 145 -17.12 -6.98 30.16
CA ILE A 145 -16.51 -6.20 29.08
C ILE A 145 -16.08 -4.84 29.63
N VAL A 146 -14.84 -4.43 29.37
CA VAL A 146 -14.31 -3.09 29.67
C VAL A 146 -14.02 -2.38 28.36
N VAL A 147 -14.71 -1.27 28.13
CA VAL A 147 -14.54 -0.40 26.97
C VAL A 147 -13.78 0.85 27.38
N THR A 148 -12.70 1.19 26.67
CA THR A 148 -11.92 2.40 26.92
C THR A 148 -11.86 3.29 25.69
N GLY A 149 -11.56 4.58 25.91
CA GLY A 149 -10.98 5.45 24.89
C GLY A 149 -9.49 5.15 24.70
N ARG A 150 -8.66 6.18 24.50
CA ARG A 150 -7.21 6.01 24.43
C ARG A 150 -6.62 5.67 25.80
N ILE A 151 -6.03 4.49 25.88
CA ILE A 151 -5.10 4.07 26.93
C ILE A 151 -3.79 3.64 26.24
N THR A 152 -2.70 3.45 26.98
CA THR A 152 -1.55 2.74 26.40
C THR A 152 -1.95 1.31 26.06
N ASP A 153 -1.42 0.73 24.99
CA ASP A 153 -1.91 -0.55 24.49
C ASP A 153 -1.63 -1.68 25.52
N ALA A 154 -0.44 -1.65 26.13
CA ALA A 154 -0.10 -2.47 27.30
C ALA A 154 -1.00 -2.26 28.55
N ALA A 155 -1.72 -1.13 28.68
CA ALA A 155 -2.55 -0.86 29.87
C ALA A 155 -3.78 -1.77 29.99
N MET A 156 -4.24 -2.34 28.86
CA MET A 156 -5.27 -3.37 28.89
C MET A 156 -4.78 -4.61 29.65
N VAL A 157 -3.50 -4.95 29.49
CA VAL A 157 -2.86 -6.10 30.12
C VAL A 157 -2.43 -5.78 31.56
N THR A 158 -1.82 -4.62 31.82
CA THR A 158 -1.46 -4.22 33.21
C THR A 158 -2.69 -4.13 34.09
N GLY A 159 -3.78 -3.52 33.60
CA GLY A 159 -5.02 -3.38 34.37
C GLY A 159 -5.68 -4.73 34.66
N ALA A 160 -5.69 -5.64 33.69
CA ALA A 160 -6.18 -7.00 33.87
C ALA A 160 -5.33 -7.80 34.89
N ALA A 161 -4.01 -7.70 34.79
CA ALA A 161 -3.08 -8.38 35.70
C ALA A 161 -3.21 -7.85 37.14
N ALA A 162 -3.29 -6.52 37.33
CA ALA A 162 -3.50 -5.91 38.64
C ALA A 162 -4.86 -6.25 39.26
N ALA A 163 -5.91 -6.41 38.44
CA ALA A 163 -7.20 -6.89 38.93
C ALA A 163 -7.14 -8.34 39.41
N HIS A 164 -6.46 -9.22 38.67
CA HIS A 164 -6.36 -10.65 38.97
C HIS A 164 -5.47 -10.95 40.18
N HIS A 165 -4.29 -10.33 40.26
CA HIS A 165 -3.30 -10.63 41.30
C HIS A 165 -3.43 -9.73 42.53
N GLY A 166 -4.31 -8.72 42.49
CA GLY A 166 -4.52 -7.80 43.61
C GLY A 166 -3.41 -6.75 43.77
N TRP A 167 -2.64 -6.48 42.70
CA TRP A 167 -1.58 -5.46 42.74
C TRP A 167 -2.15 -4.06 42.92
N GLU A 168 -1.37 -3.22 43.60
CA GLU A 168 -1.64 -1.81 43.86
C GLU A 168 -0.69 -0.93 43.02
N LEU A 169 -0.96 0.38 42.96
CA LEU A 169 -0.19 1.33 42.12
C LEU A 169 1.31 1.47 42.50
N GLY A 170 1.71 0.90 43.64
CA GLY A 170 3.09 0.89 44.13
C GLY A 170 3.88 -0.37 43.77
N ASP A 171 3.23 -1.41 43.23
CA ASP A 171 3.84 -2.69 42.89
C ASP A 171 4.53 -2.60 41.51
N TRP A 172 5.57 -1.74 41.45
CA TRP A 172 6.15 -1.30 40.18
C TRP A 172 6.81 -2.43 39.40
N ASP A 173 7.49 -3.37 40.05
CA ASP A 173 8.16 -4.47 39.35
C ASP A 173 7.13 -5.40 38.67
N GLU A 174 6.03 -5.69 39.36
CA GLU A 174 4.91 -6.47 38.87
C GLU A 174 4.20 -5.76 37.70
N LEU A 175 3.90 -4.48 37.85
CA LEU A 175 3.32 -3.64 36.80
C LEU A 175 4.24 -3.51 35.59
N ALA A 176 5.56 -3.44 35.79
CA ALA A 176 6.54 -3.39 34.71
C ALA A 176 6.60 -4.73 33.95
N GLY A 177 6.57 -5.85 34.68
CA GLY A 177 6.46 -7.19 34.09
C GLY A 177 5.20 -7.36 33.24
N ALA A 178 4.05 -6.90 33.73
CA ALA A 178 2.81 -6.90 32.95
C ALA A 178 2.82 -5.90 31.78
N THR A 179 3.54 -4.77 31.90
CA THR A 179 3.74 -3.82 30.80
C THR A 179 4.51 -4.50 29.66
N VAL A 180 5.58 -5.21 29.99
CA VAL A 180 6.38 -6.00 29.03
C VAL A 180 5.53 -7.09 28.39
N ALA A 181 4.76 -7.85 29.17
CA ALA A 181 3.85 -8.85 28.61
C ALA A 181 2.82 -8.20 27.67
N GLY A 182 2.20 -7.08 28.07
CA GLY A 182 1.24 -6.35 27.25
C GLY A 182 1.83 -5.87 25.93
N HIS A 183 3.03 -5.31 25.98
CA HIS A 183 3.75 -4.87 24.79
C HIS A 183 4.14 -6.03 23.86
N VAL A 184 4.35 -7.24 24.38
CA VAL A 184 4.55 -8.43 23.54
C VAL A 184 3.25 -8.92 22.89
N LEU A 185 2.09 -8.70 23.53
CA LEU A 185 0.80 -9.16 23.02
C LEU A 185 0.12 -8.21 22.02
N GLU A 186 0.45 -6.92 22.06
CA GLU A 186 -0.10 -5.91 21.14
C GLU A 186 0.43 -6.08 19.70
N CYS A 187 -0.10 -5.26 18.78
CA CYS A 187 0.31 -5.22 17.37
C CYS A 187 0.19 -6.52 16.57
N GLY A 188 -0.67 -7.46 16.99
CA GLY A 188 -1.11 -8.60 16.20
C GLY A 188 -0.29 -9.87 16.39
N THR A 189 0.34 -10.37 15.31
CA THR A 189 1.05 -11.67 15.30
C THR A 189 2.57 -11.53 15.41
N GLN A 190 3.09 -10.38 15.85
CA GLN A 190 4.53 -10.11 15.80
C GLN A 190 5.35 -11.05 16.68
N ALA A 191 4.90 -11.31 17.91
CA ALA A 191 5.56 -12.26 18.81
C ALA A 191 5.53 -13.73 18.33
N THR A 192 4.76 -14.03 17.28
CA THR A 192 4.68 -15.36 16.65
C THR A 192 5.31 -15.42 15.24
N GLY A 193 5.92 -14.32 14.77
CA GLY A 193 6.65 -14.25 13.49
C GLY A 193 6.21 -13.14 12.53
N GLY A 194 5.16 -12.38 12.87
CA GLY A 194 4.72 -11.23 12.07
C GLY A 194 5.81 -10.15 12.01
N ASN A 195 6.12 -9.63 10.83
CA ASN A 195 7.22 -8.67 10.61
C ASN A 195 8.60 -9.11 11.13
N TYR A 196 8.83 -10.42 11.35
CA TYR A 196 10.09 -10.92 11.88
C TYR A 196 11.17 -10.98 10.79
N ALA A 197 12.32 -10.35 11.03
CA ALA A 197 13.40 -10.24 10.05
C ALA A 197 13.99 -11.60 9.64
N PHE A 198 14.01 -12.57 10.55
CA PHE A 198 14.54 -13.92 10.32
C PHE A 198 13.41 -14.94 10.06
N PHE A 199 12.37 -14.54 9.31
CA PHE A 199 11.17 -15.35 9.09
C PHE A 199 11.46 -16.73 8.48
N THR A 200 12.54 -16.87 7.70
CA THR A 200 12.96 -18.17 7.12
C THR A 200 13.35 -19.18 8.18
N ASP A 201 13.80 -18.75 9.36
CA ASP A 201 14.16 -19.62 10.47
C ASP A 201 12.92 -20.25 11.13
N LEU A 202 11.73 -19.70 10.84
CA LEU A 202 10.45 -20.25 11.28
C LEU A 202 9.97 -21.38 10.37
N ASP A 203 10.54 -21.51 9.16
CA ASP A 203 10.17 -22.53 8.19
C ASP A 203 10.82 -23.87 8.51
N SER A 204 10.01 -24.90 8.75
CA SER A 204 10.50 -26.25 9.03
C SER A 204 9.54 -27.30 8.51
N ALA A 205 10.01 -28.55 8.38
CA ALA A 205 9.15 -29.67 7.96
C ALA A 205 7.92 -29.85 8.89
N GLU A 206 8.06 -29.51 10.18
CA GLU A 206 6.99 -29.58 11.18
C GLU A 206 6.10 -28.33 11.20
N ARG A 207 6.63 -27.17 10.79
CA ARG A 207 5.91 -25.89 10.72
C ARG A 207 6.23 -25.15 9.41
N PRO A 208 5.64 -25.56 8.28
CA PRO A 208 5.88 -24.86 7.01
C PRO A 208 5.22 -23.49 7.03
N LEU A 209 5.94 -22.43 6.66
CA LEU A 209 5.42 -21.05 6.60
C LEU A 209 4.16 -20.94 5.73
N ALA A 210 4.10 -21.70 4.64
CA ALA A 210 2.98 -21.69 3.70
C ALA A 210 1.73 -22.46 4.19
N ALA A 211 1.84 -23.27 5.25
CA ALA A 211 0.79 -24.20 5.63
C ALA A 211 -0.31 -23.59 6.50
N ARG A 212 0.02 -22.60 7.35
CA ARG A 212 -0.92 -22.02 8.33
C ARG A 212 -0.65 -20.55 8.59
N ARG A 213 -1.71 -19.78 8.85
CA ARG A 213 -1.61 -18.38 9.28
C ARG A 213 -0.94 -18.29 10.65
N LEU A 214 -0.18 -17.22 10.88
CA LEU A 214 0.40 -16.92 12.18
C LEU A 214 -0.71 -16.79 13.24
N GLY A 215 -0.52 -17.44 14.39
CA GLY A 215 -1.42 -17.32 15.54
C GLY A 215 -1.19 -16.02 16.29
N PHE A 216 -2.21 -15.51 16.98
CA PHE A 216 -1.99 -14.42 17.93
C PHE A 216 -1.31 -14.96 19.20
N PRO A 217 -0.43 -14.17 19.82
CA PRO A 217 0.22 -14.57 21.06
C PRO A 217 -0.75 -14.47 22.25
N LEU A 218 -0.43 -15.18 23.31
CA LEU A 218 -1.00 -15.03 24.64
C LEU A 218 0.10 -15.13 25.70
N ALA A 219 -0.15 -14.51 26.86
CA ALA A 219 0.77 -14.51 27.99
C ALA A 219 0.14 -15.22 29.19
N GLU A 220 0.95 -16.01 29.88
CA GLU A 220 0.65 -16.59 31.18
C GLU A 220 1.38 -15.76 32.24
N ILE A 221 0.69 -14.81 32.87
CA ILE A 221 1.27 -13.83 33.81
C ILE A 221 1.16 -14.36 35.25
N HIS A 222 2.30 -14.39 35.93
CA HIS A 222 2.43 -14.82 37.32
C HIS A 222 2.32 -13.65 38.31
N ALA A 223 2.11 -13.97 39.59
CA ALA A 223 1.87 -12.97 40.63
C ALA A 223 3.09 -12.07 40.94
N ASP A 224 4.28 -12.49 40.54
CA ASP A 224 5.55 -11.75 40.66
C ASP A 224 5.87 -10.87 39.44
N GLY A 225 4.93 -10.74 38.49
CA GLY A 225 5.11 -9.99 37.25
C GLY A 225 5.84 -10.75 36.14
N SER A 226 6.42 -11.93 36.41
CA SER A 226 7.00 -12.76 35.36
C SER A 226 5.91 -13.34 34.46
N SER A 227 6.25 -13.67 33.22
CA SER A 227 5.28 -14.25 32.29
C SER A 227 5.89 -15.28 31.35
N VAL A 228 5.05 -16.13 30.78
CA VAL A 228 5.41 -16.97 29.62
C VAL A 228 4.58 -16.56 28.43
N ILE A 229 5.25 -16.14 27.36
CA ILE A 229 4.63 -15.83 26.07
C ILE A 229 4.52 -17.14 25.30
N THR A 230 3.33 -17.39 24.75
CA THR A 230 3.02 -18.60 23.98
C THR A 230 1.95 -18.28 22.94
N LYS A 231 1.52 -19.28 22.16
CA LYS A 231 0.36 -19.20 21.26
C LYS A 231 -0.51 -20.43 21.37
N HIS A 232 -1.72 -20.38 20.82
CA HIS A 232 -2.57 -21.57 20.75
C HIS A 232 -1.95 -22.67 19.88
N PRO A 233 -2.06 -23.95 20.28
CA PRO A 233 -1.66 -25.07 19.44
C PRO A 233 -2.39 -25.05 18.10
N GLY A 234 -1.73 -25.55 17.06
CA GLY A 234 -2.33 -25.67 15.74
C GLY A 234 -2.26 -24.40 14.89
N THR A 235 -1.92 -23.25 15.45
CA THR A 235 -1.64 -22.02 14.68
C THR A 235 -0.23 -22.01 14.08
N GLY A 236 -0.05 -21.27 13.00
CA GLY A 236 1.26 -21.09 12.34
C GLY A 236 2.20 -20.16 13.11
N GLY A 237 3.42 -20.03 12.59
CA GLY A 237 4.48 -19.25 13.24
C GLY A 237 5.14 -19.99 14.40
N ALA A 238 6.01 -19.30 15.12
CA ALA A 238 6.63 -19.81 16.34
C ALA A 238 6.85 -18.70 17.37
N VAL A 239 6.79 -19.06 18.65
CA VAL A 239 7.19 -18.16 19.73
C VAL A 239 8.59 -18.56 20.17
N THR A 240 9.55 -17.68 19.91
CA THR A 240 10.98 -17.89 20.20
C THR A 240 11.52 -16.64 20.88
N THR A 241 12.67 -16.77 21.55
CA THR A 241 13.37 -15.59 22.08
C THR A 241 13.56 -14.50 21.01
N GLY A 242 13.81 -14.89 19.74
CA GLY A 242 13.94 -13.97 18.62
C GLY A 242 12.66 -13.21 18.27
N THR A 243 11.50 -13.89 18.19
CA THR A 243 10.23 -13.24 17.83
C THR A 243 9.72 -12.35 18.97
N VAL A 244 9.90 -12.76 20.23
CA VAL A 244 9.58 -11.93 21.40
C VAL A 244 10.51 -10.73 21.50
N THR A 245 11.81 -10.90 21.22
CA THR A 245 12.76 -9.77 21.14
C THR A 245 12.36 -8.76 20.06
N ALA A 246 11.95 -9.24 18.89
CA ALA A 246 11.55 -8.37 17.78
C ALA A 246 10.37 -7.46 18.18
N GLN A 247 9.34 -8.03 18.82
CA GLN A 247 8.22 -7.25 19.33
C GLN A 247 8.64 -6.33 20.48
N LEU A 248 9.50 -6.76 21.40
CA LEU A 248 9.99 -5.91 22.49
C LEU A 248 10.80 -4.69 22.05
N LEU A 249 11.41 -4.74 20.87
CA LEU A 249 12.16 -3.63 20.30
C LEU A 249 11.27 -2.71 19.45
N TYR A 250 10.06 -3.13 19.11
CA TYR A 250 9.12 -2.36 18.30
C TYR A 250 8.55 -1.19 19.10
N GLU A 251 8.50 0.02 18.51
CA GLU A 251 7.91 1.22 19.13
C GLU A 251 8.38 1.58 20.56
N THR A 252 9.55 1.08 20.96
CA THR A 252 10.14 1.43 22.25
C THR A 252 10.97 2.70 22.17
N GLY A 253 10.92 3.48 23.24
CA GLY A 253 11.72 4.68 23.42
C GLY A 253 13.10 4.38 24.01
N PRO A 254 13.63 5.25 24.90
CA PRO A 254 14.85 4.95 25.63
C PRO A 254 14.66 3.78 26.60
N VAL A 255 15.77 3.30 27.18
CA VAL A 255 15.81 2.21 28.18
C VAL A 255 14.78 2.36 29.30
N ARG A 256 14.48 3.60 29.73
CA ARG A 256 13.35 3.92 30.60
C ARG A 256 12.11 4.15 29.75
N TYR A 257 11.30 3.10 29.61
CA TYR A 257 10.04 3.16 28.88
C TYR A 257 8.95 3.76 29.77
N LEU A 258 8.55 4.99 29.44
CA LEU A 258 7.62 5.77 30.25
C LEU A 258 6.18 5.33 30.01
N GLY A 259 5.58 4.66 31.00
CA GLY A 259 4.16 4.30 31.01
C GLY A 259 3.38 5.05 32.09
N PRO A 260 2.05 5.21 31.93
CA PRO A 260 1.19 5.87 32.91
C PRO A 260 1.08 5.12 34.24
N ASP A 261 1.21 3.80 34.21
CA ASP A 261 1.17 2.96 35.42
C ASP A 261 2.56 2.82 36.07
N VAL A 262 3.61 2.77 35.25
CA VAL A 262 4.99 2.52 35.70
C VAL A 262 6.00 2.95 34.63
N THR A 263 7.18 3.39 35.05
CA THR A 263 8.34 3.50 34.16
C THR A 263 9.07 2.16 34.11
N THR A 264 9.01 1.45 32.97
CA THR A 264 9.61 0.12 32.81
C THR A 264 11.07 0.21 32.40
N ARG A 265 11.95 -0.55 33.08
CA ARG A 265 13.38 -0.66 32.74
C ARG A 265 13.63 -1.79 31.75
N LEU A 266 13.61 -1.47 30.46
CA LEU A 266 13.77 -2.46 29.38
C LEU A 266 15.12 -3.19 29.42
N ASP A 267 16.17 -2.55 29.97
CA ASP A 267 17.50 -3.15 30.16
C ASP A 267 17.54 -4.27 31.22
N THR A 268 16.48 -4.44 32.00
CA THR A 268 16.37 -5.49 33.03
C THR A 268 15.61 -6.72 32.56
N VAL A 269 14.95 -6.64 31.40
CA VAL A 269 14.16 -7.74 30.83
C VAL A 269 15.08 -8.89 30.46
N ARG A 270 14.74 -10.09 30.94
CA ARG A 270 15.41 -11.34 30.55
C ARG A 270 14.44 -12.24 29.82
N LEU A 271 14.90 -12.79 28.70
CA LEU A 271 14.19 -13.78 27.91
C LEU A 271 14.91 -15.12 28.00
N SER A 272 14.15 -16.19 28.21
CA SER A 272 14.67 -17.56 28.16
C SER A 272 13.66 -18.50 27.54
N GLU A 273 14.14 -19.53 26.86
CA GLU A 273 13.27 -20.58 26.29
C GLU A 273 12.59 -21.36 27.42
N ASP A 274 11.27 -21.58 27.32
CA ASP A 274 10.44 -22.31 28.31
C ASP A 274 9.72 -23.51 27.65
N GLY A 275 10.31 -24.03 26.58
CA GLY A 275 9.79 -25.13 25.77
C GLY A 275 9.34 -24.69 24.36
N PRO A 276 8.80 -25.62 23.55
CA PRO A 276 8.36 -25.31 22.20
C PRO A 276 7.25 -24.25 22.19
N ASP A 277 7.42 -23.21 21.37
CA ASP A 277 6.48 -22.07 21.29
C ASP A 277 6.27 -21.37 22.64
N ARG A 278 7.29 -21.34 23.51
CA ARG A 278 7.19 -20.76 24.85
C ARG A 278 8.45 -20.00 25.23
N VAL A 279 8.30 -18.73 25.60
CA VAL A 279 9.39 -17.87 26.05
C VAL A 279 9.04 -17.25 27.39
N ARG A 280 9.87 -17.50 28.38
CA ARG A 280 9.76 -16.87 29.70
C ARG A 280 10.37 -15.47 29.67
N VAL A 281 9.63 -14.54 30.25
CA VAL A 281 10.03 -13.17 30.53
C VAL A 281 10.14 -12.98 32.04
N ASP A 282 11.31 -12.58 32.54
CA ASP A 282 11.51 -12.26 33.96
C ASP A 282 12.52 -11.14 34.20
N GLY A 283 12.70 -10.77 35.48
CA GLY A 283 13.72 -9.81 35.91
C GLY A 283 13.38 -8.34 35.66
N VAL A 284 12.20 -8.07 35.12
CA VAL A 284 11.73 -6.72 34.78
C VAL A 284 11.63 -5.87 36.04
N ARG A 285 12.21 -4.67 36.00
CA ARG A 285 12.13 -3.67 37.08
C ARG A 285 11.29 -2.47 36.69
N GLY A 286 10.52 -1.98 37.65
CA GLY A 286 9.73 -0.76 37.54
C GLY A 286 10.30 0.39 38.37
N GLU A 287 10.13 1.60 37.85
CA GLU A 287 10.35 2.87 38.56
C GLU A 287 9.00 3.62 38.61
N PRO A 288 8.80 4.58 39.53
CA PRO A 288 7.58 5.38 39.57
C PRO A 288 7.18 5.94 38.19
N PRO A 289 5.88 6.01 37.86
CA PRO A 289 5.43 6.61 36.60
C PRO A 289 5.82 8.10 36.53
N PRO A 290 5.97 8.67 35.32
CA PRO A 290 6.29 10.07 35.14
C PRO A 290 5.15 10.98 35.65
N PRO A 291 5.44 12.26 36.00
CA PRO A 291 4.42 13.21 36.44
C PRO A 291 3.51 13.70 35.29
N THR A 292 3.71 13.21 34.06
CA THR A 292 3.03 13.64 32.84
C THR A 292 2.55 12.46 32.01
N LEU A 293 1.48 12.65 31.25
CA LEU A 293 0.96 11.69 30.28
C LEU A 293 1.28 12.11 28.85
N LYS A 294 1.52 11.14 27.95
CA LYS A 294 1.53 11.38 26.49
C LYS A 294 0.13 11.81 26.06
N VAL A 295 0.04 12.84 25.22
CA VAL A 295 -1.21 13.25 24.57
C VAL A 295 -1.01 13.18 23.06
N GLY A 296 -1.83 12.38 22.37
CA GLY A 296 -1.84 12.29 20.91
C GLY A 296 -2.68 13.42 20.34
N LEU A 297 -2.07 14.31 19.56
CA LEU A 297 -2.75 15.39 18.86
C LEU A 297 -2.89 15.04 17.39
N THR A 298 -4.12 15.05 16.88
CA THR A 298 -4.39 14.79 15.47
C THR A 298 -5.00 16.02 14.84
N ALA A 299 -4.50 16.43 13.67
CA ALA A 299 -4.99 17.58 12.91
C ALA A 299 -5.14 17.23 11.43
N LEU A 300 -5.99 17.97 10.71
CA LEU A 300 -6.05 17.89 9.25
C LEU A 300 -4.89 18.70 8.65
N GLY A 301 -3.93 18.01 8.04
CA GLY A 301 -2.73 18.62 7.43
C GLY A 301 -2.94 19.25 6.05
N GLY A 302 -4.19 19.43 5.61
CA GLY A 302 -4.55 19.91 4.27
C GLY A 302 -4.80 18.79 3.26
N HIS A 303 -4.54 19.08 1.99
CA HIS A 303 -4.78 18.23 0.83
C HIS A 303 -3.45 17.76 0.23
N ARG A 304 -3.44 16.54 -0.34
CA ARG A 304 -2.27 15.95 -1.01
C ARG A 304 -2.70 15.34 -2.34
N ASN A 305 -1.83 15.45 -3.35
CA ASN A 305 -1.96 14.68 -4.59
C ASN A 305 -0.60 14.09 -5.00
N GLU A 306 -0.65 13.02 -5.79
CA GLU A 306 0.52 12.28 -6.25
C GLU A 306 0.38 11.89 -7.71
N VAL A 307 1.44 12.09 -8.50
CA VAL A 307 1.52 11.63 -9.89
C VAL A 307 2.86 10.92 -10.08
N THR A 308 2.82 9.73 -10.67
CA THR A 308 4.02 8.96 -11.01
C THR A 308 4.15 8.84 -12.53
N PHE A 309 5.16 9.48 -13.07
CA PHE A 309 5.55 9.41 -14.48
C PHE A 309 6.51 8.24 -14.67
N VAL A 310 6.29 7.46 -15.72
CA VAL A 310 7.19 6.38 -16.11
C VAL A 310 8.13 6.88 -17.20
N LEU A 311 9.44 6.79 -16.95
CA LEU A 311 10.49 7.20 -17.87
C LEU A 311 11.19 5.97 -18.40
N THR A 312 10.95 5.61 -19.66
CA THR A 312 11.53 4.40 -20.25
C THR A 312 12.73 4.72 -21.12
N GLY A 313 13.76 3.87 -21.03
CA GLY A 313 14.88 3.83 -21.97
C GLY A 313 16.00 4.81 -21.67
N LEU A 314 16.48 5.51 -22.68
CA LEU A 314 17.68 6.36 -22.58
C LEU A 314 17.41 7.71 -21.93
N ASP A 315 18.47 8.36 -21.44
CA ASP A 315 18.49 9.78 -21.05
C ASP A 315 17.42 10.12 -19.97
N ILE A 316 17.34 9.25 -18.94
CA ILE A 316 16.32 9.30 -17.88
C ILE A 316 16.40 10.60 -17.08
N GLU A 317 17.60 11.05 -16.70
CA GLU A 317 17.76 12.30 -15.97
C GLU A 317 17.31 13.51 -16.78
N GLU A 318 17.62 13.55 -18.07
CA GLU A 318 17.23 14.63 -18.99
C GLU A 318 15.71 14.64 -19.19
N LYS A 319 15.10 13.47 -19.39
CA LYS A 319 13.63 13.31 -19.43
C LYS A 319 12.98 13.82 -18.15
N ALA A 320 13.53 13.47 -16.99
CA ALA A 320 13.02 13.92 -15.70
C ALA A 320 13.15 15.44 -15.54
N ALA A 321 14.29 16.02 -15.90
CA ALA A 321 14.52 17.45 -15.83
C ALA A 321 13.53 18.21 -16.75
N TRP A 322 13.30 17.70 -17.96
CA TRP A 322 12.37 18.30 -18.90
C TRP A 322 10.92 18.26 -18.37
N LEU A 323 10.45 17.10 -17.92
CA LEU A 323 9.11 16.96 -17.32
C LEU A 323 8.91 17.89 -16.13
N LYS A 324 9.89 17.96 -15.21
CA LYS A 324 9.85 18.88 -14.07
C LYS A 324 9.68 20.33 -14.51
N SER A 325 10.41 20.74 -15.56
CA SER A 325 10.32 22.10 -16.10
C SER A 325 8.96 22.40 -16.73
N GLN A 326 8.36 21.43 -17.44
CA GLN A 326 7.05 21.58 -18.07
C GLN A 326 5.95 21.66 -17.02
N VAL A 327 5.96 20.76 -16.02
CA VAL A 327 5.00 20.81 -14.91
C VAL A 327 5.13 22.12 -14.12
N ALA A 328 6.35 22.59 -13.86
CA ALA A 328 6.57 23.86 -13.19
C ALA A 328 6.02 25.05 -14.00
N ALA A 329 6.13 25.01 -15.33
CA ALA A 329 5.55 26.04 -16.20
C ALA A 329 4.01 26.03 -16.14
N GLU A 330 3.38 24.86 -16.20
CA GLU A 330 1.92 24.70 -16.12
C GLU A 330 1.34 25.09 -14.75
N LEU A 331 2.11 24.94 -13.68
CA LEU A 331 1.71 25.33 -12.32
C LEU A 331 2.01 26.78 -11.96
N ARG A 332 2.61 27.57 -12.86
CA ARG A 332 3.01 28.94 -12.58
C ARG A 332 1.82 29.80 -12.13
N GLY A 333 1.95 30.48 -11.00
CA GLY A 333 0.91 31.33 -10.39
C GLY A 333 -0.16 30.56 -9.61
N ARG A 334 -0.04 29.23 -9.53
CA ARG A 334 -0.91 28.32 -8.77
C ARG A 334 -0.10 27.22 -8.09
N GLU A 335 1.14 27.52 -7.72
CA GLU A 335 2.07 26.57 -7.12
C GLU A 335 1.54 26.08 -5.76
N PRO A 336 1.55 24.76 -5.50
CA PRO A 336 1.27 24.21 -4.17
C PRO A 336 2.32 24.65 -3.14
N ALA A 337 1.91 24.73 -1.87
CA ALA A 337 2.79 25.08 -0.75
C ALA A 337 3.99 24.12 -0.60
N GLU A 338 3.79 22.82 -0.83
CA GLU A 338 4.87 21.82 -0.89
C GLU A 338 4.84 21.09 -2.22
N LEU A 339 6.00 20.97 -2.85
CA LEU A 339 6.20 20.24 -4.09
C LEU A 339 7.51 19.43 -3.99
N ARG A 340 7.39 18.10 -4.00
CA ARG A 340 8.52 17.18 -3.84
C ARG A 340 8.60 16.20 -5.00
N TRP A 341 9.77 16.18 -5.64
CA TRP A 341 10.11 15.19 -6.65
C TRP A 341 10.98 14.08 -6.08
N THR A 342 10.79 12.86 -6.55
CA THR A 342 11.70 11.73 -6.30
C THR A 342 11.87 10.94 -7.59
N LEU A 343 13.11 10.71 -8.01
CA LEU A 343 13.43 9.85 -9.15
C LEU A 343 13.99 8.54 -8.59
N ALA A 344 13.31 7.44 -8.85
CA ALA A 344 13.79 6.09 -8.57
C ALA A 344 14.36 5.47 -9.84
N ARG A 345 15.67 5.22 -9.86
CA ARG A 345 16.41 4.59 -10.97
C ARG A 345 16.26 3.08 -10.92
N THR A 346 15.07 2.61 -11.25
CA THR A 346 14.72 1.18 -11.38
C THR A 346 15.09 0.61 -12.75
N ASP A 347 15.53 1.47 -13.67
CA ASP A 347 15.93 1.08 -15.02
C ASP A 347 17.25 0.30 -15.02
N HIS A 348 17.28 -0.79 -15.78
CA HIS A 348 18.43 -1.64 -16.01
C HIS A 348 18.91 -1.50 -17.46
N ARG A 349 20.22 -1.59 -17.65
CA ARG A 349 20.84 -1.56 -18.99
C ARG A 349 20.49 -2.84 -19.76
N ASP A 350 20.11 -2.68 -21.04
CA ASP A 350 19.75 -3.78 -21.96
C ASP A 350 18.65 -4.73 -21.43
N ALA A 351 17.68 -4.16 -20.69
CA ALA A 351 16.63 -4.91 -20.02
C ALA A 351 15.76 -5.77 -20.96
N ALA A 352 15.45 -6.99 -20.53
CA ALA A 352 14.67 -7.97 -21.27
C ALA A 352 13.14 -7.75 -21.19
N VAL A 353 12.70 -6.91 -20.26
CA VAL A 353 11.31 -6.54 -20.02
C VAL A 353 11.18 -5.01 -20.06
N GLN A 354 10.07 -4.50 -20.58
CA GLN A 354 9.84 -3.06 -20.71
C GLN A 354 9.89 -2.33 -19.36
N GLU A 355 9.30 -2.92 -18.32
CA GLU A 355 9.26 -2.36 -16.97
C GLU A 355 10.66 -2.21 -16.36
N GLU A 356 11.53 -3.19 -16.58
CA GLU A 356 12.95 -3.12 -16.17
C GLU A 356 13.75 -2.12 -16.99
N ALA A 357 13.24 -1.64 -18.13
CA ALA A 357 13.85 -0.54 -18.88
C ALA A 357 13.35 0.85 -18.40
N ALA A 358 12.56 0.92 -17.32
CA ALA A 358 11.90 2.14 -16.89
C ALA A 358 12.27 2.59 -15.47
N ALA A 359 12.32 3.91 -15.30
CA ALA A 359 12.48 4.62 -14.04
C ALA A 359 11.17 5.29 -13.61
N LEU A 360 10.98 5.52 -12.32
CA LEU A 360 9.80 6.18 -11.77
C LEU A 360 10.13 7.59 -11.29
N LEU A 361 9.48 8.59 -11.90
CA LEU A 361 9.53 9.97 -11.43
C LEU A 361 8.23 10.30 -10.70
N ARG A 362 8.31 10.43 -9.37
CA ARG A 362 7.16 10.73 -8.51
C ARG A 362 7.12 12.20 -8.12
N LEU A 363 5.96 12.82 -8.32
CA LEU A 363 5.57 14.14 -7.82
C LEU A 363 4.60 13.98 -6.66
N VAL A 364 4.96 14.47 -5.48
CA VAL A 364 4.03 14.62 -4.35
C VAL A 364 3.86 16.10 -4.07
N VAL A 365 2.60 16.55 -4.02
CA VAL A 365 2.23 17.93 -3.70
C VAL A 365 1.36 17.99 -2.45
N ARG A 366 1.51 19.03 -1.63
CA ARG A 366 0.65 19.32 -0.48
C ARG A 366 0.30 20.79 -0.42
N ASP A 367 -0.95 21.10 -0.06
CA ASP A 367 -1.42 22.46 0.16
C ASP A 367 -2.64 22.45 1.09
N ALA A 368 -2.92 23.56 1.78
CA ALA A 368 -4.16 23.74 2.52
C ALA A 368 -5.36 23.94 1.58
N ASP A 369 -5.14 24.41 0.35
CA ASP A 369 -6.15 24.60 -0.69
C ASP A 369 -6.27 23.36 -1.59
N ALA A 370 -7.47 22.75 -1.59
CA ALA A 370 -7.78 21.59 -2.40
C ALA A 370 -7.61 21.82 -3.92
N GLU A 371 -7.90 23.04 -4.39
CA GLU A 371 -7.87 23.36 -5.83
C GLU A 371 -6.44 23.41 -6.35
N ARG A 372 -5.48 23.83 -5.51
CA ARG A 372 -4.05 23.90 -5.87
C ARG A 372 -3.40 22.55 -6.06
N VAL A 373 -3.86 21.52 -5.36
CA VAL A 373 -3.32 20.16 -5.48
C VAL A 373 -4.21 19.21 -6.28
N GLY A 374 -5.47 19.56 -6.53
CA GLY A 374 -6.44 18.72 -7.21
C GLY A 374 -6.29 18.68 -8.73
N ARG A 375 -7.28 19.22 -9.43
CA ARG A 375 -7.34 19.18 -10.91
C ARG A 375 -6.23 20.00 -11.56
N ALA A 376 -5.74 21.06 -10.93
CA ALA A 376 -4.64 21.85 -11.46
C ALA A 376 -3.37 21.00 -11.68
N VAL A 377 -2.99 20.18 -10.70
CA VAL A 377 -1.80 19.30 -10.77
C VAL A 377 -2.05 18.11 -11.69
N SER A 378 -3.22 17.48 -11.57
CA SER A 378 -3.56 16.33 -12.42
C SER A 378 -3.68 16.73 -13.89
N GLY A 379 -4.30 17.88 -14.18
CA GLY A 379 -4.40 18.45 -15.52
C GLY A 379 -3.03 18.80 -16.08
N ALA A 380 -2.21 19.54 -15.33
CA ALA A 380 -0.84 19.88 -15.73
C ALA A 380 0.00 18.64 -16.07
N ALA A 381 -0.16 17.54 -15.34
CA ALA A 381 0.55 16.29 -15.65
C ALA A 381 0.00 15.57 -16.89
N ILE A 382 -1.33 15.48 -17.04
CA ILE A 382 -1.96 14.70 -18.11
C ILE A 382 -1.96 15.44 -19.45
N GLU A 383 -2.05 16.77 -19.47
CA GLU A 383 -1.98 17.57 -20.69
C GLU A 383 -0.62 17.42 -21.40
N LEU A 384 0.42 17.05 -20.66
CA LEU A 384 1.74 16.74 -21.20
C LEU A 384 1.82 15.37 -21.91
N ALA A 385 0.80 14.51 -21.79
CA ALA A 385 0.87 13.12 -22.22
C ALA A 385 1.07 12.91 -23.73
N LEU A 386 0.80 13.91 -24.55
CA LEU A 386 1.05 13.89 -26.00
C LEU A 386 2.11 14.89 -26.47
N GLY A 387 2.58 15.78 -25.58
CA GLY A 387 3.46 16.91 -25.91
C GLY A 387 4.79 16.93 -25.15
N SER A 388 5.17 15.83 -24.51
CA SER A 388 6.33 15.74 -23.62
C SER A 388 7.26 14.59 -24.02
N VAL A 389 7.96 14.01 -23.04
CA VAL A 389 8.99 12.98 -23.20
C VAL A 389 8.51 11.83 -24.10
N PRO A 390 9.40 11.24 -24.91
CA PRO A 390 9.05 10.07 -25.69
C PRO A 390 8.70 8.93 -24.74
N GLY A 391 7.69 8.15 -25.11
CA GLY A 391 7.22 7.07 -24.26
C GLY A 391 6.39 7.48 -23.06
N PHE A 392 5.89 8.73 -23.01
CA PHE A 392 5.08 9.19 -21.88
C PHE A 392 3.92 8.24 -21.58
N HIS A 393 3.92 7.69 -20.37
CA HIS A 393 2.78 7.05 -19.74
C HIS A 393 2.89 7.20 -18.22
N VAL A 394 1.79 6.92 -17.52
CA VAL A 394 1.67 7.04 -16.06
C VAL A 394 1.17 5.72 -15.49
N THR A 395 1.51 5.42 -14.25
CA THR A 395 1.13 4.14 -13.60
C THR A 395 -0.38 4.00 -13.37
N ALA A 396 -1.11 5.11 -13.27
CA ALA A 396 -2.56 5.14 -13.21
C ALA A 396 -3.10 6.50 -13.69
N PRO A 397 -4.24 6.54 -14.40
CA PRO A 397 -5.00 7.78 -14.55
C PRO A 397 -5.55 8.24 -13.18
N PRO A 398 -5.83 9.53 -12.97
CA PRO A 398 -6.39 10.00 -11.71
C PRO A 398 -7.82 9.45 -11.52
N GLY A 399 -8.12 8.71 -10.44
CA GLY A 399 -9.53 8.43 -10.10
C GLY A 399 -9.84 7.28 -9.15
N ARG A 400 -11.11 7.26 -8.69
CA ARG A 400 -11.77 6.13 -8.00
C ARG A 400 -12.30 5.13 -9.03
N ALA A 401 -12.57 3.89 -8.59
CA ALA A 401 -13.02 2.76 -9.43
C ALA A 401 -14.04 3.18 -10.51
N SER A 402 -13.74 2.84 -11.76
CA SER A 402 -14.52 3.19 -12.93
C SER A 402 -14.76 1.95 -13.81
N PRO A 403 -15.86 1.89 -14.57
CA PRO A 403 -16.02 0.87 -15.61
C PRO A 403 -14.83 0.95 -16.59
N TYR A 404 -14.37 -0.20 -17.09
CA TYR A 404 -13.39 -0.26 -18.18
C TYR A 404 -14.09 -0.63 -19.49
N GLY A 405 -13.62 -0.10 -20.61
CA GLY A 405 -14.13 -0.41 -21.95
C GLY A 405 -13.27 -1.47 -22.63
N VAL A 406 -13.84 -2.14 -23.62
CA VAL A 406 -13.09 -2.96 -24.58
C VAL A 406 -13.24 -2.31 -25.95
N PHE A 407 -12.13 -2.02 -26.63
CA PHE A 407 -12.15 -1.43 -27.96
C PHE A 407 -11.95 -2.52 -29.01
N ARG A 408 -12.91 -2.65 -29.93
CA ARG A 408 -12.79 -3.47 -31.14
C ARG A 408 -13.14 -2.62 -32.35
N SER A 409 -12.32 -2.71 -33.38
CA SER A 409 -12.61 -2.06 -34.66
C SER A 409 -13.42 -3.02 -35.54
N ALA A 410 -14.40 -2.48 -36.25
CA ALA A 410 -15.17 -3.17 -37.28
C ALA A 410 -15.27 -2.26 -38.50
N GLN A 411 -15.42 -2.86 -39.69
CA GLN A 411 -15.59 -2.12 -40.93
C GLN A 411 -17.08 -2.08 -41.28
N VAL A 412 -17.52 -0.93 -41.80
CA VAL A 412 -18.88 -0.71 -42.30
C VAL A 412 -18.76 -0.08 -43.69
N PRO A 413 -19.59 -0.48 -44.67
CA PRO A 413 -19.62 0.17 -45.98
C PRO A 413 -19.85 1.69 -45.86
N VAL A 414 -19.17 2.48 -46.68
CA VAL A 414 -19.20 3.95 -46.57
C VAL A 414 -20.60 4.52 -46.84
N GLU A 415 -21.38 3.84 -47.69
CA GLU A 415 -22.76 4.17 -48.04
C GLU A 415 -23.76 3.96 -46.90
N GLU A 416 -23.42 3.14 -45.90
CA GLU A 416 -24.25 2.91 -44.72
C GLU A 416 -24.05 3.97 -43.63
N VAL A 417 -23.05 4.85 -43.77
CA VAL A 417 -22.70 5.88 -42.79
C VAL A 417 -23.16 7.26 -43.28
N PRO A 418 -24.25 7.83 -42.73
CA PRO A 418 -24.73 9.15 -43.14
C PRO A 418 -23.77 10.25 -42.68
N HIS A 419 -22.96 10.79 -43.59
CA HIS A 419 -22.18 11.99 -43.34
C HIS A 419 -23.09 13.22 -43.39
N THR A 420 -23.36 13.85 -42.24
CA THR A 420 -24.12 15.11 -42.18
C THR A 420 -23.23 16.24 -41.70
N VAL A 421 -23.13 17.32 -42.47
CA VAL A 421 -22.55 18.58 -42.02
C VAL A 421 -23.65 19.48 -41.45
N VAL A 422 -23.41 20.04 -40.27
CA VAL A 422 -24.25 21.10 -39.70
C VAL A 422 -23.52 22.40 -39.90
N LEU A 423 -24.10 23.29 -40.70
CA LEU A 423 -23.55 24.61 -40.97
C LEU A 423 -23.70 25.56 -39.77
N PRO A 424 -22.93 26.67 -39.72
CA PRO A 424 -23.05 27.66 -38.65
C PRO A 424 -24.46 28.26 -38.47
N ASP A 425 -25.29 28.26 -39.52
CA ASP A 425 -26.69 28.70 -39.49
C ASP A 425 -27.66 27.61 -39.00
N GLY A 426 -27.14 26.43 -38.63
CA GLY A 426 -27.91 25.28 -38.21
C GLY A 426 -28.42 24.40 -39.36
N THR A 427 -28.21 24.79 -40.62
CA THR A 427 -28.63 24.01 -41.79
C THR A 427 -27.86 22.69 -41.84
N ARG A 428 -28.59 21.58 -42.00
CA ARG A 428 -28.02 20.24 -42.10
C ARG A 428 -27.96 19.81 -43.56
N GLN A 429 -26.81 19.36 -44.02
CA GLN A 429 -26.61 18.86 -45.39
C GLN A 429 -25.90 17.52 -45.35
N SER A 430 -26.17 16.65 -46.32
CA SER A 430 -25.33 15.47 -46.51
C SER A 430 -23.96 15.91 -47.05
N ALA A 431 -22.88 15.49 -46.39
CA ALA A 431 -21.57 15.63 -46.97
C ALA A 431 -21.46 14.61 -48.13
N PRO A 432 -20.83 14.98 -49.25
CA PRO A 432 -20.64 14.06 -50.35
C PRO A 432 -19.71 12.92 -49.91
N LEU A 433 -20.08 11.69 -50.27
CA LEU A 433 -19.20 10.54 -50.16
C LEU A 433 -18.13 10.60 -51.27
N PRO A 434 -16.95 9.97 -51.08
CA PRO A 434 -15.96 9.85 -52.14
C PRO A 434 -16.59 9.23 -53.40
N PRO A 435 -16.44 9.84 -54.59
CA PRO A 435 -17.10 9.38 -55.82
C PRO A 435 -16.52 8.06 -56.36
N VAL A 436 -15.35 7.65 -55.85
CA VAL A 436 -14.68 6.40 -56.20
C VAL A 436 -14.17 5.77 -54.92
N THR A 437 -14.63 4.55 -54.65
CA THR A 437 -14.04 3.64 -53.66
C THR A 437 -13.36 2.49 -54.41
N GLY A 438 -12.41 1.83 -53.76
CA GLY A 438 -11.73 0.68 -54.34
C GLY A 438 -11.16 -0.20 -53.26
N GLU A 439 -11.04 -1.49 -53.56
CA GLU A 439 -10.38 -2.44 -52.68
C GLU A 439 -8.90 -2.07 -52.47
N PRO A 440 -8.37 -2.22 -51.24
CA PRO A 440 -6.95 -2.06 -50.98
C PRO A 440 -6.13 -2.95 -51.93
N ARG A 441 -5.30 -2.34 -52.77
CA ARG A 441 -4.39 -3.09 -53.65
C ARG A 441 -3.18 -3.54 -52.85
N GLU A 442 -2.75 -4.78 -53.05
CA GLU A 442 -1.46 -5.25 -52.54
C GLU A 442 -0.34 -4.39 -53.13
N VAL A 443 0.47 -3.80 -52.25
CA VAL A 443 1.63 -3.00 -52.64
C VAL A 443 2.85 -3.94 -52.70
N PRO A 444 3.61 -3.96 -53.81
CA PRO A 444 4.83 -4.76 -53.90
C PRO A 444 5.80 -4.42 -52.76
N VAL A 445 6.46 -5.44 -52.21
CA VAL A 445 7.47 -5.25 -51.16
C VAL A 445 8.61 -4.38 -51.72
N ALA A 446 8.89 -3.27 -51.04
CA ALA A 446 9.96 -2.37 -51.43
C ALA A 446 11.33 -3.08 -51.36
N ALA A 447 12.16 -2.91 -52.39
CA ALA A 447 13.53 -3.41 -52.39
C ALA A 447 14.35 -2.77 -51.26
N LEU A 448 15.14 -3.57 -50.55
CA LEU A 448 16.05 -3.07 -49.52
C LEU A 448 17.20 -2.28 -50.17
N PRO A 449 17.71 -1.23 -49.50
CA PRO A 449 18.91 -0.55 -49.96
C PRO A 449 20.14 -1.48 -49.81
N ALA A 450 21.18 -1.21 -50.61
CA ALA A 450 22.44 -1.95 -50.49
C ALA A 450 22.97 -1.89 -49.04
N PRO A 451 23.45 -3.00 -48.45
CA PRO A 451 23.99 -3.02 -47.10
C PRO A 451 25.10 -1.98 -46.91
N LEU A 452 25.24 -1.48 -45.68
CA LEU A 452 26.38 -0.64 -45.32
C LEU A 452 27.67 -1.49 -45.39
N PRO A 453 28.81 -0.98 -45.89
CA PRO A 453 30.06 -1.73 -45.89
C PRO A 453 30.48 -2.16 -44.49
N ASP A 454 31.16 -3.30 -44.40
CA ASP A 454 31.72 -3.80 -43.15
C ASP A 454 32.66 -2.77 -42.53
N SER A 455 32.47 -2.50 -41.24
CA SER A 455 33.27 -1.57 -40.46
C SER A 455 33.29 -2.02 -38.99
N PRO A 456 34.27 -1.57 -38.19
CA PRO A 456 34.28 -1.84 -36.76
C PRO A 456 32.94 -1.46 -36.11
N CYS A 457 32.44 -2.33 -35.23
CA CYS A 457 31.21 -2.11 -34.50
C CYS A 457 31.50 -1.91 -33.01
N ARG A 458 30.69 -1.07 -32.37
CA ARG A 458 30.67 -0.88 -30.93
C ARG A 458 29.32 -1.27 -30.37
N ARG A 459 29.32 -2.00 -29.24
CA ARG A 459 28.11 -2.30 -28.48
C ARG A 459 27.54 -1.02 -27.90
N ALA A 460 26.36 -0.61 -28.37
CA ALA A 460 25.70 0.62 -27.94
C ALA A 460 24.18 0.51 -28.06
N PRO A 461 23.40 1.35 -27.34
CA PRO A 461 21.95 1.40 -27.50
C PRO A 461 21.54 1.83 -28.91
N LEU A 462 20.57 1.13 -29.49
CA LEU A 462 20.00 1.42 -30.82
C LEU A 462 19.60 2.90 -30.95
N GLY A 463 19.07 3.47 -29.87
CA GLY A 463 18.55 4.82 -29.80
C GLY A 463 19.58 5.92 -30.01
N ARG A 464 20.88 5.60 -30.01
CA ARG A 464 21.94 6.57 -30.34
C ARG A 464 21.91 6.96 -31.82
N VAL A 465 21.48 6.06 -32.69
CA VAL A 465 21.51 6.25 -34.15
C VAL A 465 20.13 6.17 -34.81
N VAL A 466 19.12 5.67 -34.09
CA VAL A 466 17.74 5.51 -34.60
C VAL A 466 16.73 6.21 -33.68
N GLY A 467 15.80 6.95 -34.28
CA GLY A 467 14.62 7.48 -33.60
C GLY A 467 13.48 6.46 -33.62
N ALA A 468 12.58 6.53 -32.63
CA ALA A 468 11.43 5.62 -32.56
C ALA A 468 10.19 6.31 -32.00
N ARG A 469 9.02 5.80 -32.38
CA ARG A 469 7.72 6.16 -31.83
C ARG A 469 6.80 4.95 -31.89
N SER A 470 6.02 4.75 -30.84
CA SER A 470 5.07 3.65 -30.75
C SER A 470 3.76 4.10 -30.14
N GLY A 471 2.75 3.27 -30.31
CA GLY A 471 1.40 3.50 -29.79
C GLY A 471 0.50 2.31 -30.04
N ASP A 472 -0.69 2.38 -29.45
CA ASP A 472 -1.71 1.36 -29.57
C ASP A 472 -2.48 1.45 -30.89
N LYS A 473 -3.03 0.31 -31.30
CA LYS A 473 -4.04 0.21 -32.35
C LYS A 473 -5.11 -0.77 -31.90
N GLY A 474 -5.86 -0.39 -30.87
CA GLY A 474 -6.76 -1.30 -30.18
C GLY A 474 -5.97 -2.29 -29.33
N GLY A 475 -6.14 -3.59 -29.57
CA GLY A 475 -5.37 -4.65 -28.90
C GLY A 475 -3.94 -4.81 -29.42
N ASP A 476 -3.61 -4.18 -30.55
CA ASP A 476 -2.30 -4.29 -31.19
C ASP A 476 -1.40 -3.10 -30.83
N ALA A 477 -0.10 -3.23 -31.11
CA ALA A 477 0.86 -2.14 -30.99
C ALA A 477 1.57 -1.86 -32.31
N ASN A 478 1.93 -0.60 -32.54
CA ASN A 478 2.81 -0.21 -33.63
C ASN A 478 4.15 0.30 -33.08
N VAL A 479 5.25 0.00 -33.78
CA VAL A 479 6.59 0.54 -33.48
C VAL A 479 7.23 1.03 -34.78
N GLY A 480 7.27 2.35 -34.94
CA GLY A 480 7.98 3.01 -36.03
C GLY A 480 9.42 3.36 -35.62
N LEU A 481 10.37 3.11 -36.51
CA LEU A 481 11.78 3.47 -36.36
C LEU A 481 12.27 4.21 -37.61
N TRP A 482 13.11 5.24 -37.44
CA TRP A 482 13.70 5.97 -38.57
C TRP A 482 15.17 6.29 -38.35
N ALA A 483 15.93 6.26 -39.44
CA ALA A 483 17.32 6.70 -39.48
C ALA A 483 17.42 8.20 -39.82
N ARG A 484 18.51 8.85 -39.41
CA ARG A 484 18.76 10.27 -39.71
C ARG A 484 19.23 10.51 -41.15
N ASP A 485 19.96 9.55 -41.71
CA ASP A 485 20.60 9.65 -43.03
C ASP A 485 20.56 8.31 -43.80
N ASP A 486 21.10 8.30 -45.01
CA ASP A 486 21.11 7.12 -45.87
C ASP A 486 22.04 6.00 -45.35
N ALA A 487 23.11 6.34 -44.63
CA ALA A 487 24.00 5.33 -44.06
C ALA A 487 23.30 4.56 -42.93
N GLY A 488 22.64 5.29 -42.01
CA GLY A 488 21.80 4.72 -40.98
C GLY A 488 20.62 3.96 -41.57
N TRP A 489 20.02 4.43 -42.68
CA TRP A 489 18.94 3.71 -43.36
C TRP A 489 19.42 2.37 -43.91
N ARG A 490 20.56 2.35 -44.62
CA ARG A 490 21.17 1.13 -45.15
C ARG A 490 21.43 0.10 -44.06
N TRP A 491 21.91 0.55 -42.91
CA TRP A 491 22.14 -0.32 -41.75
C TRP A 491 20.82 -0.79 -41.10
N LEU A 492 19.91 0.11 -40.77
CA LEU A 492 18.62 -0.19 -40.11
C LEU A 492 17.77 -1.17 -40.94
N ALA A 493 17.65 -0.91 -42.24
CA ALA A 493 16.84 -1.72 -43.16
C ALA A 493 17.38 -3.15 -43.33
N ASN A 494 18.69 -3.36 -43.20
CA ASN A 494 19.27 -4.70 -43.31
C ASN A 494 19.41 -5.40 -41.94
N THR A 495 19.52 -4.65 -40.84
CA THR A 495 19.76 -5.20 -39.50
C THR A 495 18.48 -5.57 -38.76
N LEU A 496 17.46 -4.69 -38.79
CA LEU A 496 16.26 -4.87 -37.97
C LEU A 496 15.19 -5.64 -38.74
N THR A 497 15.29 -6.97 -38.70
CA THR A 497 14.29 -7.92 -39.21
C THR A 497 13.21 -8.19 -38.16
N VAL A 498 12.15 -8.93 -38.54
CA VAL A 498 11.12 -9.39 -37.58
C VAL A 498 11.75 -10.27 -36.49
N GLU A 499 12.64 -11.18 -36.88
CA GLU A 499 13.36 -12.04 -35.94
C GLU A 499 14.22 -11.22 -34.98
N ARG A 500 14.94 -10.22 -35.51
CA ARG A 500 15.75 -9.34 -34.68
C ARG A 500 14.91 -8.50 -33.72
N LEU A 501 13.74 -8.03 -34.16
CA LEU A 501 12.79 -7.34 -33.29
C LEU A 501 12.36 -8.23 -32.12
N ARG A 502 11.98 -9.48 -32.37
CA ARG A 502 11.56 -10.43 -31.32
C ARG A 502 12.66 -10.70 -30.29
N GLN A 503 13.91 -10.75 -30.73
CA GLN A 503 15.06 -10.89 -29.82
C GLN A 503 15.25 -9.65 -28.93
N LEU A 504 15.03 -8.45 -29.50
CA LEU A 504 15.19 -7.19 -28.79
C LEU A 504 13.97 -6.85 -27.92
N LEU A 505 12.79 -7.36 -28.26
CA LEU A 505 11.54 -7.21 -27.51
C LEU A 505 10.97 -8.61 -27.21
N PRO A 506 11.50 -9.33 -26.20
CA PRO A 506 11.11 -10.71 -25.90
C PRO A 506 9.60 -10.89 -25.68
N GLU A 507 8.91 -9.86 -25.21
CA GLU A 507 7.46 -9.83 -25.01
C GLU A 507 6.65 -9.94 -26.33
N THR A 508 7.32 -9.91 -27.48
CA THR A 508 6.73 -10.09 -28.82
C THR A 508 7.03 -11.46 -29.45
N ALA A 509 7.77 -12.34 -28.75
CA ALA A 509 8.30 -13.58 -29.31
C ALA A 509 7.23 -14.50 -29.92
N GLU A 510 6.12 -14.69 -29.20
CA GLU A 510 4.99 -15.56 -29.59
C GLU A 510 3.91 -14.82 -30.39
N LEU A 511 4.10 -13.53 -30.67
CA LEU A 511 3.09 -12.70 -31.33
C LEU A 511 3.33 -12.60 -32.83
N GLU A 512 2.25 -12.39 -33.58
CA GLU A 512 2.35 -12.06 -35.00
C GLU A 512 2.94 -10.66 -35.16
N VAL A 513 4.03 -10.56 -35.93
CA VAL A 513 4.75 -9.31 -36.19
C VAL A 513 4.88 -9.11 -37.68
N VAL A 514 4.31 -8.01 -38.18
CA VAL A 514 4.42 -7.61 -39.59
C VAL A 514 5.37 -6.43 -39.70
N ARG A 515 6.29 -6.49 -40.67
CA ARG A 515 7.30 -5.46 -40.95
C ARG A 515 6.96 -4.73 -42.25
N HIS A 516 6.90 -3.41 -42.16
CA HIS A 516 6.66 -2.50 -43.28
C HIS A 516 7.91 -1.66 -43.55
N VAL A 517 8.36 -1.64 -44.81
CA VAL A 517 9.55 -0.89 -45.26
C VAL A 517 9.11 0.42 -45.90
N LEU A 518 9.62 1.56 -45.40
CA LEU A 518 9.25 2.90 -45.84
C LEU A 518 10.50 3.66 -46.33
N PRO A 519 11.02 3.35 -47.53
CA PRO A 519 12.34 3.81 -47.96
C PRO A 519 12.46 5.33 -48.08
N ASN A 520 11.41 6.01 -48.55
CA ASN A 520 11.39 7.47 -48.69
C ASN A 520 11.42 8.21 -47.34
N LEU A 521 11.08 7.52 -46.25
CA LEU A 521 11.14 8.05 -44.88
C LEU A 521 12.36 7.51 -44.12
N ARG A 522 13.20 6.69 -44.76
CA ARG A 522 14.32 5.97 -44.11
C ARG A 522 13.85 5.20 -42.87
N ALA A 523 12.67 4.59 -42.96
CA ALA A 523 11.95 4.07 -41.81
C ALA A 523 11.47 2.62 -41.96
N LEU A 524 11.30 1.97 -40.82
CA LEU A 524 10.60 0.70 -40.65
C LEU A 524 9.42 0.92 -39.73
N ASN A 525 8.29 0.26 -40.01
CA ASN A 525 7.18 0.18 -39.07
C ASN A 525 6.85 -1.28 -38.80
N PHE A 526 6.69 -1.64 -37.53
CA PHE A 526 6.28 -2.96 -37.10
C PHE A 526 4.88 -2.88 -36.50
N THR A 527 4.01 -3.82 -36.84
CA THR A 527 2.73 -4.02 -36.15
C THR A 527 2.79 -5.35 -35.41
N VAL A 528 2.48 -5.34 -34.12
CA VAL A 528 2.51 -6.49 -33.22
C VAL A 528 1.09 -6.79 -32.79
N ALA A 529 0.53 -7.91 -33.27
CA ALA A 529 -0.85 -8.26 -33.00
C ALA A 529 -1.03 -8.75 -31.56
N GLY A 530 -2.08 -8.29 -30.89
CA GLY A 530 -2.49 -8.77 -29.58
C GLY A 530 -1.58 -8.40 -28.40
N LEU A 531 -0.56 -7.56 -28.62
CA LEU A 531 0.37 -7.18 -27.54
C LEU A 531 -0.37 -6.58 -26.33
N LEU A 532 -1.41 -5.78 -26.57
CA LEU A 532 -2.18 -5.08 -25.53
C LEU A 532 -3.45 -5.83 -25.08
N GLY A 533 -3.63 -7.09 -25.48
CA GLY A 533 -4.81 -7.89 -25.15
C GLY A 533 -6.10 -7.27 -25.71
N GLU A 534 -7.07 -6.97 -24.86
CA GLU A 534 -8.35 -6.34 -25.24
C GLU A 534 -8.27 -4.80 -25.39
N GLY A 535 -7.05 -4.26 -25.42
CA GLY A 535 -6.75 -2.85 -25.62
C GLY A 535 -6.52 -2.07 -24.32
N VAL A 536 -6.29 -0.76 -24.46
CA VAL A 536 -5.81 0.12 -23.38
C VAL A 536 -6.60 -0.01 -22.07
N ALA A 537 -7.92 -0.08 -22.16
CA ALA A 537 -8.78 -0.09 -20.97
C ALA A 537 -8.79 -1.44 -20.24
N ALA A 538 -8.34 -2.54 -20.87
CA ALA A 538 -8.14 -3.82 -20.18
C ALA A 538 -6.85 -3.84 -19.32
N GLN A 539 -5.94 -2.87 -19.52
CA GLN A 539 -4.70 -2.70 -18.75
C GLN A 539 -3.86 -3.98 -18.62
N ALA A 540 -3.76 -4.77 -19.69
CA ALA A 540 -3.08 -6.06 -19.67
C ALA A 540 -1.55 -5.97 -19.50
N ARG A 541 -0.96 -4.76 -19.54
CA ARG A 541 0.50 -4.52 -19.55
C ARG A 541 0.90 -3.25 -18.79
N PHE A 542 2.16 -3.22 -18.38
CA PHE A 542 2.86 -2.08 -17.76
C PHE A 542 2.67 -0.76 -18.52
N ASP A 543 2.83 -0.80 -19.85
CA ASP A 543 2.54 0.30 -20.76
C ASP A 543 1.30 -0.05 -21.60
N PRO A 544 0.08 0.26 -21.11
CA PRO A 544 -1.16 -0.20 -21.73
C PRO A 544 -1.45 0.48 -23.08
N GLN A 545 -0.69 1.52 -23.45
CA GLN A 545 -0.81 2.23 -24.72
C GLN A 545 0.35 1.95 -25.67
N ALA A 546 1.29 1.06 -25.30
CA ALA A 546 2.54 0.81 -26.01
C ALA A 546 3.33 2.09 -26.36
N LYS A 547 3.16 3.19 -25.62
CA LYS A 547 3.81 4.48 -25.95
C LYS A 547 5.32 4.42 -25.78
N ALA A 548 5.79 3.66 -24.80
CA ALA A 548 7.19 3.50 -24.45
C ALA A 548 7.87 2.30 -25.14
N LEU A 549 7.15 1.49 -25.92
CA LEU A 549 7.70 0.32 -26.61
C LEU A 549 8.87 0.68 -27.54
N GLY A 550 8.77 1.82 -28.25
CA GLY A 550 9.86 2.35 -29.06
C GLY A 550 11.07 2.81 -28.25
N GLU A 551 10.86 3.38 -27.06
CA GLU A 551 11.96 3.80 -26.18
C GLU A 551 12.67 2.60 -25.53
N TRP A 552 11.92 1.55 -25.20
CA TRP A 552 12.51 0.28 -24.76
C TRP A 552 13.36 -0.34 -25.87
N LEU A 553 12.84 -0.42 -27.09
CA LEU A 553 13.61 -0.90 -28.25
C LEU A 553 14.88 -0.06 -28.50
N ARG A 554 14.78 1.27 -28.35
CA ARG A 554 15.93 2.18 -28.45
C ARG A 554 16.97 1.96 -27.35
N ALA A 555 16.56 1.47 -26.18
CA ALA A 555 17.47 1.19 -25.08
C ALA A 555 18.22 -0.15 -25.23
N ARG A 556 17.72 -1.06 -26.08
CA ARG A 556 18.38 -2.34 -26.36
C ARG A 556 19.73 -2.15 -27.05
N GLU A 557 20.69 -2.98 -26.68
CA GLU A 557 22.04 -2.86 -27.21
C GLU A 557 22.27 -3.73 -28.44
N LEU A 558 22.98 -3.16 -29.41
CA LEU A 558 23.35 -3.78 -30.67
C LEU A 558 24.83 -3.49 -30.94
N ASP A 559 25.44 -4.31 -31.79
CA ASP A 559 26.73 -3.97 -32.39
C ASP A 559 26.47 -2.98 -33.52
N ILE A 560 26.77 -1.71 -33.27
CA ILE A 560 26.49 -0.61 -34.19
C ILE A 560 27.80 -0.20 -34.88
N PRO A 561 27.83 -0.08 -36.22
CA PRO A 561 28.97 0.44 -36.96
C PRO A 561 29.43 1.79 -36.39
N GLU A 562 30.73 1.90 -36.10
CA GLU A 562 31.30 3.12 -35.50
C GLU A 562 31.09 4.36 -36.37
N VAL A 563 30.98 4.19 -37.69
CA VAL A 563 30.69 5.28 -38.64
C VAL A 563 29.29 5.91 -38.42
N LEU A 564 28.41 5.27 -37.67
CA LEU A 564 27.07 5.78 -37.33
C LEU A 564 26.99 6.43 -35.94
N LEU A 565 27.99 6.22 -35.08
CA LEU A 565 28.02 6.64 -33.67
C LEU A 565 28.83 7.92 -33.49
#